data_AF-A0A3C1A219-F1
#
_entry.id   AF-A0A3C1A219-F1
#
_cell.length_a   1.000
_cell.length_b   1.000
_cell.length_c   1.000
_cell.angle_alpha   90.00
_cell.angle_beta   90.00
_cell.angle_gamma   90.00
#
_symmetry.space_group_name_H-M   'P 1'
#
loop_
_entity.id
_entity.type
_entity.pdbx_description
1 polymer ?
#
loop_
_entity_poly.entity_id
_entity_poly.type
_entity_poly.pdbx_seq_one_letter_code
_entity_poly.pdbx_strand_id
1 'polypeptide(L)'
;MRCDLHLHSTASDGAYSPSQLVKMALAKGLGAISLTDHDSTEGIDPALGAAKGTPLEVIPGVEISAEVGSQEAHILGYYIDHHYEPLQERLRAIRDFRRHRAWKMIERLKDLGMPLSRERVAEIAGEGSIGRPHIARAMMEKGYVSSTTEAFVNYIGRSGPAYVPRYKITPLEATQMILEAGGLPVLAHPLEVLGLLPELASAGLVGLEAYYGQYSPEQSQNLARRAEKYGLIATGGSDFHGPGILETPDLGEVWIPEEVVARLQALKRSRS
;
A
#
# COMPACT_ATOMS: atom_id res chain seq x y z
N MET A 1 18.43 -13.83 7.08
CA MET A 1 17.08 -13.89 7.68
C MET A 1 16.01 -13.62 6.62
N ARG A 2 14.72 -13.85 6.93
CA ARG A 2 13.59 -13.51 6.04
C ARG A 2 13.14 -12.07 6.28
N CYS A 3 12.74 -11.36 5.23
CA CYS A 3 12.25 -9.99 5.30
C CYS A 3 10.91 -9.86 4.55
N ASP A 4 10.01 -9.01 5.06
CA ASP A 4 8.70 -8.74 4.47
C ASP A 4 8.51 -7.24 4.29
N LEU A 5 8.54 -6.75 3.05
CA LEU A 5 8.62 -5.31 2.77
C LEU A 5 7.28 -4.67 2.37
N HIS A 6 6.16 -5.37 2.54
CA HIS A 6 4.86 -4.83 2.17
C HIS A 6 3.83 -5.19 3.24
N LEU A 7 3.55 -4.25 4.15
CA LEU A 7 2.68 -4.47 5.30
C LEU A 7 1.81 -3.23 5.55
N HIS A 8 0.55 -3.48 5.91
CA HIS A 8 -0.43 -2.45 6.24
C HIS A 8 -0.84 -2.54 7.71
N SER A 9 -0.97 -1.38 8.34
CA SER A 9 -1.32 -1.21 9.74
C SER A 9 -2.63 -0.42 9.88
N THR A 10 -3.04 -0.16 11.11
CA THR A 10 -4.19 0.72 11.39
C THR A 10 -3.98 2.18 10.94
N ALA A 11 -2.77 2.55 10.50
CA ALA A 11 -2.51 3.87 9.91
C ALA A 11 -3.04 4.02 8.46
N SER A 12 -3.48 2.94 7.81
CA SER A 12 -4.31 2.98 6.60
C SER A 12 -5.53 2.07 6.67
N ASP A 13 -5.34 0.77 6.46
CA ASP A 13 -6.40 -0.23 6.25
C ASP A 13 -5.98 -1.64 6.68
N GLY A 14 -4.92 -1.75 7.47
CA GLY A 14 -4.57 -2.97 8.20
C GLY A 14 -5.34 -3.12 9.51
N ALA A 15 -5.48 -4.38 9.96
CA ALA A 15 -6.20 -4.75 11.18
C ALA A 15 -5.38 -4.58 12.46
N TYR A 16 -4.06 -4.42 12.35
CA TYR A 16 -3.12 -4.41 13.47
C TYR A 16 -2.40 -3.08 13.58
N SER A 17 -2.22 -2.61 14.80
CA SER A 17 -1.38 -1.43 15.06
C SER A 17 0.07 -1.67 14.62
N PRO A 18 0.83 -0.62 14.29
CA PRO A 18 2.25 -0.72 13.97
C PRO A 18 3.05 -1.52 15.01
N SER A 19 2.78 -1.30 16.30
CA SER A 19 3.46 -2.03 17.38
C SER A 19 3.06 -3.51 17.47
N GLN A 20 1.84 -3.89 17.06
CA GLN A 20 1.44 -5.29 16.95
C GLN A 20 2.15 -5.98 15.78
N LEU A 21 2.27 -5.31 14.63
CA LEU A 21 3.01 -5.84 13.48
C LEU A 21 4.48 -6.13 13.82
N VAL A 22 5.14 -5.21 14.55
CA VAL A 22 6.50 -5.42 15.05
C VAL A 22 6.61 -6.66 15.95
N LYS A 23 5.67 -6.83 16.89
CA LYS A 23 5.64 -8.03 17.77
C LYS A 23 5.45 -9.31 16.97
N MET A 24 4.59 -9.29 15.95
CA MET A 24 4.34 -10.44 15.07
C MET A 24 5.59 -10.79 14.24
N ALA A 25 6.26 -9.78 13.68
CA ALA A 25 7.49 -9.97 12.92
C ALA A 25 8.61 -10.57 13.77
N LEU A 26 8.80 -10.08 15.00
CA LEU A 26 9.74 -10.65 15.97
C LEU A 26 9.40 -12.10 16.32
N ALA A 27 8.13 -12.40 16.59
CA ALA A 27 7.68 -13.77 16.90
C ALA A 27 7.92 -14.75 15.74
N LYS A 28 7.92 -14.26 14.49
CA LYS A 28 8.22 -15.03 13.27
C LYS A 28 9.69 -15.05 12.88
N GLY A 29 10.55 -14.38 13.66
CA GLY A 29 12.00 -14.31 13.42
C GLY A 29 12.37 -13.60 12.11
N LEU A 30 11.60 -12.58 11.71
CA LEU A 30 11.94 -11.75 10.56
C LEU A 30 13.14 -10.83 10.90
N GLY A 31 14.01 -10.61 9.91
CA GLY A 31 15.16 -9.72 10.02
C GLY A 31 14.81 -8.26 9.72
N ALA A 32 13.88 -8.04 8.79
CA ALA A 32 13.38 -6.70 8.48
C ALA A 32 11.91 -6.71 8.07
N ILE A 33 11.22 -5.62 8.36
CA ILE A 33 9.91 -5.29 7.80
C ILE A 33 9.86 -3.86 7.27
N SER A 34 8.95 -3.57 6.35
CA SER A 34 8.57 -2.19 6.00
C SER A 34 7.09 -1.98 6.28
N LEU A 35 6.74 -0.91 7.00
CA LEU A 35 5.36 -0.42 7.00
C LEU A 35 5.18 0.40 5.72
N THR A 36 4.14 0.07 4.96
CA THR A 36 3.86 0.68 3.66
C THR A 36 2.38 1.04 3.57
N ASP A 37 1.86 1.61 4.65
CA ASP A 37 0.46 2.05 4.74
C ASP A 37 0.07 2.92 3.54
N HIS A 38 -1.15 2.72 3.03
CA HIS A 38 -1.67 3.46 1.90
C HIS A 38 -1.72 4.97 2.17
N ASP A 39 -0.95 5.72 1.37
CA ASP A 39 -0.91 7.18 1.37
C ASP A 39 -0.64 7.79 2.77
N SER A 40 0.00 7.04 3.68
CA SER A 40 0.20 7.40 5.07
C SER A 40 1.57 6.97 5.60
N THR A 41 2.14 7.76 6.49
CA THR A 41 3.39 7.45 7.20
C THR A 41 3.22 7.48 8.72
N GLU A 42 1.98 7.63 9.19
CA GLU A 42 1.66 7.84 10.61
C GLU A 42 2.03 6.62 11.48
N GLY A 43 2.11 5.43 10.87
CA GLY A 43 2.51 4.19 11.53
C GLY A 43 4.03 4.02 11.75
N ILE A 44 4.87 4.83 11.09
CA ILE A 44 6.32 4.62 11.06
C ILE A 44 6.96 4.86 12.44
N ASP A 45 6.73 6.03 13.06
CA ASP A 45 7.33 6.36 14.36
C ASP A 45 6.92 5.37 15.47
N PRO A 46 5.63 4.96 15.59
CA PRO A 46 5.22 3.90 16.50
C PRO A 46 5.89 2.54 16.24
N ALA A 47 6.10 2.16 14.96
CA ALA A 47 6.80 0.91 14.61
C ALA A 47 8.29 0.98 14.97
N LEU A 48 8.98 2.07 14.61
CA LEU A 48 10.38 2.32 14.99
C LEU A 48 10.55 2.28 16.52
N GLY A 49 9.64 2.92 17.25
CA GLY A 49 9.61 2.89 18.71
C GLY A 49 9.44 1.49 19.28
N ALA A 50 8.55 0.68 18.71
CA ALA A 50 8.29 -0.70 19.15
C ALA A 50 9.46 -1.66 18.84
N ALA A 51 10.24 -1.40 17.78
CA ALA A 51 11.41 -2.22 17.40
C ALA A 51 12.71 -1.80 18.11
N LYS A 52 12.72 -0.66 18.82
CA LYS A 52 13.90 -0.15 19.53
C LYS A 52 14.44 -1.18 20.53
N GLY A 53 15.73 -1.50 20.40
CA GLY A 53 16.42 -2.47 21.26
C GLY A 53 16.19 -3.94 20.89
N THR A 54 15.53 -4.20 19.76
CA THR A 54 15.31 -5.54 19.19
C THR A 54 16.18 -5.74 17.94
N PRO A 55 16.39 -6.97 17.47
CA PRO A 55 17.16 -7.22 16.24
C PRO A 55 16.38 -6.95 14.95
N LEU A 56 15.09 -6.62 15.02
CA LEU A 56 14.25 -6.38 13.84
C LEU A 56 14.56 -4.98 13.28
N GLU A 57 14.90 -4.92 11.99
CA GLU A 57 14.94 -3.67 11.24
C GLU A 57 13.51 -3.27 10.81
N VAL A 58 13.12 -2.03 11.12
CA VAL A 58 11.89 -1.43 10.59
C VAL A 58 12.31 -0.37 9.58
N ILE A 59 11.94 -0.59 8.32
CA ILE A 59 12.22 0.31 7.20
C ILE A 59 11.06 1.32 7.12
N PRO A 60 11.33 2.64 7.18
CA PRO A 60 10.33 3.65 6.89
C PRO A 60 9.82 3.51 5.46
N GLY A 61 8.53 3.31 5.27
CA GLY A 61 7.95 3.20 3.95
C GLY A 61 6.52 3.73 3.83
N VAL A 62 6.03 3.71 2.59
CA VAL A 62 4.68 4.17 2.21
C VAL A 62 4.27 3.46 0.92
N GLU A 63 2.98 3.18 0.74
CA GLU A 63 2.43 2.80 -0.55
C GLU A 63 1.59 3.95 -1.11
N ILE A 64 2.08 4.63 -2.16
CA ILE A 64 1.37 5.75 -2.77
C ILE A 64 0.41 5.23 -3.84
N SER A 65 -0.88 5.54 -3.67
CA SER A 65 -1.93 5.25 -4.64
C SER A 65 -1.79 6.16 -5.87
N ALA A 66 -1.66 5.57 -7.06
CA ALA A 66 -1.62 6.29 -8.33
C ALA A 66 -2.61 5.73 -9.38
N GLU A 67 -2.88 6.52 -10.41
CA GLU A 67 -3.75 6.15 -11.53
C GLU A 67 -3.05 6.38 -12.88
N VAL A 68 -3.21 5.41 -13.79
CA VAL A 68 -2.85 5.57 -15.20
C VAL A 68 -4.02 5.14 -16.08
N GLY A 69 -4.59 6.11 -16.81
CA GLY A 69 -5.80 5.87 -17.61
C GLY A 69 -6.92 5.27 -16.77
N SER A 70 -7.27 4.01 -17.04
CA SER A 70 -8.31 3.28 -16.30
C SER A 70 -7.77 2.25 -15.29
N GLN A 71 -6.46 2.23 -15.02
CA GLN A 71 -5.83 1.28 -14.11
C GLN A 71 -5.34 1.98 -12.84
N GLU A 72 -5.30 1.22 -11.75
CA GLU A 72 -4.67 1.62 -10.49
C GLU A 72 -3.25 1.06 -10.48
N ALA A 73 -2.29 1.88 -10.06
CA ALA A 73 -0.90 1.49 -9.88
C ALA A 73 -0.46 1.97 -8.50
N HIS A 74 0.33 1.19 -7.80
CA HIS A 74 0.86 1.58 -6.51
C HIS A 74 2.40 1.61 -6.55
N ILE A 75 2.96 2.66 -5.94
CA ILE A 75 4.41 2.81 -5.81
C ILE A 75 4.76 2.73 -4.33
N LEU A 76 5.54 1.71 -3.97
CA LEU A 76 6.14 1.58 -2.65
C LEU A 76 7.35 2.53 -2.58
N GLY A 77 7.47 3.26 -1.48
CA GLY A 77 8.67 4.01 -1.15
C GLY A 77 9.35 3.40 0.06
N TYR A 78 10.64 3.08 -0.05
CA TYR A 78 11.44 2.59 1.07
C TYR A 78 12.50 3.61 1.50
N TYR A 79 12.85 3.63 2.79
CA TYR A 79 13.85 4.55 3.35
C TYR A 79 13.55 6.03 3.06
N ILE A 80 12.25 6.37 3.02
CA ILE A 80 11.81 7.76 2.89
C ILE A 80 12.17 8.54 4.16
N ASP A 81 12.43 9.84 4.00
CA ASP A 81 12.31 10.78 5.11
C ASP A 81 10.82 11.06 5.34
N HIS A 82 10.23 10.34 6.30
CA HIS A 82 8.81 10.48 6.62
C HIS A 82 8.47 11.76 7.38
N HIS A 83 9.45 12.60 7.74
CA HIS A 83 9.23 13.94 8.27
C HIS A 83 9.39 15.03 7.20
N TYR A 84 9.69 14.67 5.94
CA TYR A 84 9.78 15.62 4.84
C TYR A 84 8.42 16.25 4.51
N GLU A 85 8.25 17.53 4.88
CA GLU A 85 6.96 18.23 4.79
C GLU A 85 6.32 18.22 3.39
N PRO A 86 7.03 18.42 2.26
CA PRO A 86 6.41 18.35 0.95
C PRO A 86 5.78 16.99 0.63
N LEU A 87 6.40 15.88 1.08
CA LEU A 87 5.77 14.56 1.00
C LEU A 87 4.51 14.52 1.87
N GLN A 88 4.60 14.98 3.12
CA GLN A 88 3.47 14.97 4.06
C GLN A 88 2.28 15.80 3.55
N GLU A 89 2.51 16.97 2.96
CA GLU A 89 1.46 17.80 2.35
C GLU A 89 0.74 17.06 1.22
N ARG A 90 1.50 16.39 0.34
CA ARG A 90 0.95 15.62 -0.76
C ARG A 90 0.16 14.41 -0.26
N LEU A 91 0.68 13.67 0.72
CA LEU A 91 -0.03 12.54 1.32
C LEU A 91 -1.33 13.00 2.01
N ARG A 92 -1.30 14.10 2.78
CA ARG A 92 -2.50 14.71 3.38
C ARG A 92 -3.53 15.06 2.31
N ALA A 93 -3.12 15.69 1.21
CA ALA A 93 -4.02 16.02 0.11
C ALA A 93 -4.67 14.77 -0.50
N ILE A 94 -3.91 13.69 -0.74
CA ILE A 94 -4.45 12.42 -1.25
C ILE A 94 -5.52 11.87 -0.29
N ARG A 95 -5.21 11.79 1.01
CA ARG A 95 -6.14 11.28 2.04
C ARG A 95 -7.40 12.15 2.13
N ASP A 96 -7.27 13.47 2.07
CA ASP A 96 -8.40 14.40 2.05
C ASP A 96 -9.29 14.20 0.83
N PHE A 97 -8.70 14.07 -0.36
CA PHE A 97 -9.47 13.77 -1.56
C PHE A 97 -10.18 12.41 -1.47
N ARG A 98 -9.52 11.38 -0.93
CA ARG A 98 -10.10 10.04 -0.73
C ARG A 98 -11.33 10.13 0.18
N ARG A 99 -11.25 10.91 1.26
CA ARG A 99 -12.35 11.20 2.18
C ARG A 99 -13.51 11.93 1.49
N HIS A 100 -13.23 13.03 0.80
CA HIS A 100 -14.26 13.78 0.06
C HIS A 100 -14.95 12.92 -0.99
N ARG A 101 -14.18 12.08 -1.68
CA ARG A 101 -14.68 11.11 -2.64
C ARG A 101 -15.63 10.11 -1.97
N ALA A 102 -15.24 9.53 -0.84
CA ALA A 102 -16.08 8.60 -0.09
C ALA A 102 -17.42 9.23 0.29
N TRP A 103 -17.43 10.48 0.74
CA TRP A 103 -18.67 11.21 1.04
C TRP A 103 -19.56 11.40 -0.18
N LYS A 104 -18.98 11.75 -1.33
CA LYS A 104 -19.75 11.83 -2.59
C LYS A 104 -20.33 10.47 -3.00
N MET A 105 -19.61 9.37 -2.76
CA MET A 105 -20.12 8.03 -3.03
C MET A 105 -21.29 7.67 -2.11
N ILE A 106 -21.23 8.05 -0.82
CA ILE A 106 -22.35 7.86 0.12
C ILE A 106 -23.60 8.62 -0.32
N GLU A 107 -23.45 9.87 -0.80
CA GLU A 107 -24.61 10.61 -1.35
C GLU A 107 -25.22 9.90 -2.57
N ARG A 108 -24.39 9.37 -3.48
CA ARG A 108 -24.91 8.59 -4.62
C ARG A 108 -25.60 7.30 -4.18
N LEU A 109 -25.09 6.60 -3.17
CA LEU A 109 -25.74 5.42 -2.62
C LEU A 109 -27.10 5.76 -1.99
N LYS A 110 -27.20 6.92 -1.33
CA LYS A 110 -28.47 7.43 -0.81
C LYS A 110 -29.49 7.67 -1.92
N ASP A 111 -29.07 8.26 -3.05
CA ASP A 111 -29.95 8.46 -4.22
C ASP A 111 -30.42 7.14 -4.84
N LEU A 112 -29.67 6.05 -4.64
CA LEU A 112 -30.04 4.68 -5.02
C LEU A 112 -30.89 3.95 -3.97
N GLY A 113 -31.31 4.62 -2.90
CA GLY A 113 -32.10 4.02 -1.82
C GLY A 113 -31.30 3.24 -0.77
N MET A 114 -29.97 3.40 -0.75
CA MET A 114 -29.04 2.73 0.19
C MET A 114 -28.31 3.75 1.08
N PRO A 115 -29.01 4.49 1.97
CA PRO A 115 -28.38 5.50 2.81
C PRO A 115 -27.37 4.88 3.80
N LEU A 116 -26.16 5.46 3.86
CA LEU A 116 -25.13 5.11 4.84
C LEU A 116 -24.83 6.31 5.74
N SER A 117 -24.53 6.05 7.01
CA SER A 117 -24.04 7.07 7.95
C SER A 117 -22.55 7.32 7.68
N ARG A 118 -22.17 8.60 7.56
CA ARG A 118 -20.76 8.99 7.41
C ARG A 118 -19.97 8.65 8.67
N GLU A 119 -20.59 8.85 9.82
CA GLU A 119 -20.05 8.54 11.15
C GLU A 119 -19.73 7.06 11.24
N ARG A 120 -20.67 6.18 10.84
CA ARG A 120 -20.43 4.74 10.86
C ARG A 120 -19.31 4.31 9.90
N VAL A 121 -19.24 4.90 8.70
CA VAL A 121 -18.14 4.62 7.76
C VAL A 121 -16.79 5.11 8.32
N ALA A 122 -16.77 6.23 9.03
CA ALA A 122 -15.57 6.72 9.71
C ALA A 122 -15.16 5.81 10.88
N GLU A 123 -16.12 5.33 11.68
CA GLU A 123 -15.87 4.36 12.75
C GLU A 123 -15.27 3.05 12.21
N ILE A 124 -15.75 2.58 11.06
CA ILE A 124 -15.21 1.40 10.39
C ILE A 124 -13.78 1.63 9.90
N ALA A 125 -13.46 2.85 9.44
CA ALA A 125 -12.10 3.22 9.03
C ALA A 125 -11.14 3.42 10.22
N GLY A 126 -11.67 3.73 11.41
CA GLY A 126 -10.87 3.95 12.61
C GLY A 126 -9.91 5.13 12.45
N GLU A 127 -8.63 4.91 12.77
CA GLU A 127 -7.55 5.89 12.57
C GLU A 127 -7.07 5.95 11.11
N GLY A 128 -7.51 5.01 10.29
CA GLY A 128 -7.10 4.87 8.90
C GLY A 128 -7.81 5.80 7.90
N SER A 129 -7.34 5.78 6.65
CA SER A 129 -7.93 6.61 5.59
C SER A 129 -9.21 5.99 5.03
N ILE A 130 -10.33 6.72 5.14
CA ILE A 130 -11.64 6.33 4.57
C ILE A 130 -11.52 6.04 3.07
N GLY A 131 -12.18 4.96 2.61
CA GLY A 131 -12.04 4.41 1.26
C GLY A 131 -13.21 3.49 0.90
N ARG A 132 -13.17 2.93 -0.32
CA ARG A 132 -14.21 2.00 -0.80
C ARG A 132 -14.39 0.74 0.05
N PRO A 133 -13.32 0.10 0.59
CA PRO A 133 -13.48 -1.06 1.46
C PRO A 133 -14.36 -0.76 2.68
N HIS A 134 -14.17 0.41 3.30
CA HIS A 134 -14.98 0.89 4.43
C HIS A 134 -16.46 1.11 4.05
N ILE A 135 -16.72 1.65 2.85
CA ILE A 135 -18.08 1.79 2.31
C ILE A 135 -18.69 0.40 2.05
N ALA A 136 -17.95 -0.52 1.42
CA ALA A 136 -18.41 -1.88 1.14
C ALA A 136 -18.82 -2.62 2.42
N ARG A 137 -18.00 -2.50 3.47
CA ARG A 137 -18.29 -3.07 4.79
C ARG A 137 -19.54 -2.45 5.41
N ALA A 138 -19.71 -1.13 5.32
CA ALA A 138 -20.94 -0.47 5.79
C ALA A 138 -22.19 -0.89 5.01
N MET A 139 -22.07 -1.11 3.69
CA MET A 139 -23.17 -1.65 2.87
C MET A 139 -23.55 -3.06 3.30
N MET A 140 -22.55 -3.90 3.58
CA MET A 140 -22.75 -5.27 4.07
C MET A 140 -23.36 -5.28 5.48
N GLU A 141 -22.87 -4.44 6.41
CA GLU A 141 -23.43 -4.30 7.77
C GLU A 141 -24.90 -3.87 7.76
N LYS A 142 -25.33 -3.08 6.75
CA LYS A 142 -26.73 -2.66 6.56
C LYS A 142 -27.58 -3.70 5.81
N GLY A 143 -26.99 -4.77 5.29
CA GLY A 143 -27.69 -5.79 4.51
C GLY A 143 -28.06 -5.35 3.10
N TYR A 144 -27.44 -4.29 2.56
CA TYR A 144 -27.65 -3.87 1.17
C TYR A 144 -26.95 -4.78 0.15
N VAL A 145 -25.92 -5.50 0.60
CA VAL A 145 -25.17 -6.49 -0.16
C VAL A 145 -24.84 -7.69 0.72
N SER A 146 -24.64 -8.84 0.12
CA SER A 146 -24.25 -10.09 0.78
C SER A 146 -22.74 -10.23 1.01
N SER A 147 -21.92 -9.45 0.31
CA SER A 147 -20.46 -9.44 0.44
C SER A 147 -19.84 -8.10 0.03
N THR A 148 -18.62 -7.83 0.47
CA THR A 148 -17.84 -6.67 -0.01
C THR A 148 -17.58 -6.76 -1.51
N THR A 149 -17.31 -7.95 -2.05
CA THR A 149 -17.16 -8.20 -3.50
C THR A 149 -18.39 -7.74 -4.28
N GLU A 150 -19.59 -8.07 -3.81
CA GLU A 150 -20.83 -7.63 -4.45
C GLU A 150 -20.94 -6.09 -4.47
N ALA A 151 -20.57 -5.40 -3.39
CA ALA A 151 -20.53 -3.94 -3.37
C ALA A 151 -19.64 -3.39 -4.50
N PHE A 152 -18.43 -3.93 -4.65
CA PHE A 152 -17.49 -3.50 -5.67
C PHE A 152 -18.01 -3.75 -7.09
N VAL A 153 -18.56 -4.94 -7.35
CA VAL A 153 -19.04 -5.29 -8.70
C VAL A 153 -20.25 -4.45 -9.10
N ASN A 154 -21.22 -4.30 -8.19
CA ASN A 154 -22.54 -3.76 -8.57
C ASN A 154 -22.69 -2.25 -8.34
N TYR A 155 -21.93 -1.65 -7.41
CA TYR A 155 -22.26 -0.30 -6.91
C TYR A 155 -21.09 0.66 -6.91
N ILE A 156 -19.98 0.29 -6.27
CA ILE A 156 -18.90 1.22 -5.91
C ILE A 156 -17.59 1.02 -6.69
N GLY A 157 -17.50 -0.02 -7.51
CA GLY A 157 -16.41 -0.23 -8.48
C GLY A 157 -16.51 0.71 -9.67
N ARG A 158 -15.51 0.72 -10.56
CA ARG A 158 -15.34 1.74 -11.62
C ARG A 158 -16.55 1.91 -12.55
N SER A 159 -17.27 0.83 -12.85
CA SER A 159 -18.50 0.83 -13.66
C SER A 159 -19.78 1.04 -12.85
N GLY A 160 -19.67 1.09 -11.52
CA GLY A 160 -20.81 1.14 -10.62
C GLY A 160 -21.45 2.54 -10.52
N PRO A 161 -22.77 2.61 -10.29
CA PRO A 161 -23.51 3.87 -10.26
C PRO A 161 -23.05 4.84 -9.16
N ALA A 162 -22.52 4.33 -8.04
CA ALA A 162 -22.01 5.16 -6.95
C ALA A 162 -20.55 5.59 -7.14
N TYR A 163 -19.88 5.22 -8.23
CA TYR A 163 -18.45 5.48 -8.42
C TYR A 163 -18.10 6.94 -8.67
N VAL A 164 -17.25 7.50 -7.82
CA VAL A 164 -16.65 8.82 -8.02
C VAL A 164 -15.18 8.63 -8.44
N PRO A 165 -14.62 9.39 -9.41
CA PRO A 165 -13.19 9.29 -9.75
C PRO A 165 -12.26 9.67 -8.58
N ARG A 166 -11.02 9.16 -8.55
CA ARG A 166 -10.01 9.52 -7.54
C ARG A 166 -9.31 10.85 -7.88
N TYR A 167 -8.54 11.35 -6.91
CA TYR A 167 -7.55 12.40 -7.16
C TYR A 167 -6.45 11.82 -8.04
N LYS A 168 -6.05 12.57 -9.06
CA LYS A 168 -5.10 12.08 -10.06
C LYS A 168 -3.69 12.36 -9.58
N ILE A 169 -3.04 11.32 -9.06
CA ILE A 169 -1.59 11.22 -9.01
C ILE A 169 -1.19 10.14 -10.01
N THR A 170 -0.28 10.49 -10.91
CA THR A 170 0.30 9.54 -11.85
C THR A 170 1.38 8.70 -11.18
N PRO A 171 1.66 7.47 -11.66
CA PRO A 171 2.75 6.64 -11.15
C PRO A 171 4.12 7.34 -11.23
N LEU A 172 4.30 8.20 -12.24
CA LEU A 172 5.48 9.05 -12.38
C LEU A 172 5.58 10.08 -11.24
N GLU A 173 4.50 10.80 -10.94
CA GLU A 173 4.47 11.75 -9.82
C GLU A 173 4.70 11.06 -8.47
N ALA A 174 4.10 9.89 -8.24
CA ALA A 174 4.33 9.11 -7.03
C ALA A 174 5.81 8.69 -6.89
N THR A 175 6.44 8.28 -8.00
CA THR A 175 7.87 7.97 -8.06
C THR A 175 8.71 9.19 -7.69
N GLN A 176 8.40 10.37 -8.23
CA GLN A 176 9.13 11.60 -7.91
C GLN A 176 8.94 12.03 -6.45
N MET A 177 7.73 11.93 -5.91
CA MET A 177 7.47 12.24 -4.50
C MET A 177 8.36 11.41 -3.56
N ILE A 178 8.57 10.13 -3.87
CA ILE A 178 9.43 9.25 -3.08
C ILE A 178 10.90 9.65 -3.22
N LEU A 179 11.35 9.95 -4.44
CA LEU A 179 12.73 10.39 -4.70
C LEU A 179 13.06 11.71 -4.01
N GLU A 180 12.14 12.68 -4.05
CA GLU A 180 12.26 13.98 -3.37
C GLU A 180 12.34 13.83 -1.85
N ALA A 181 11.62 12.86 -1.28
CA ALA A 181 11.73 12.47 0.12
C ALA A 181 12.98 11.61 0.42
N GLY A 182 13.93 11.51 -0.53
CA GLY A 182 15.16 10.73 -0.40
C GLY A 182 14.96 9.21 -0.40
N GLY A 183 13.75 8.73 -0.70
CA GLY A 183 13.41 7.31 -0.69
C GLY A 183 13.77 6.56 -1.96
N LEU A 184 13.43 5.27 -1.93
CA LEU A 184 13.66 4.30 -2.99
C LEU A 184 12.31 3.83 -3.56
N PRO A 185 11.89 4.31 -4.74
CA PRO A 185 10.61 3.94 -5.34
C PRO A 185 10.64 2.56 -5.98
N VAL A 186 9.59 1.78 -5.74
CA VAL A 186 9.41 0.40 -6.18
C VAL A 186 7.99 0.22 -6.71
N LEU A 187 7.84 -0.39 -7.88
CA LEU A 187 6.51 -0.65 -8.46
C LEU A 187 5.92 -1.88 -7.77
N ALA A 188 4.83 -1.69 -7.04
CA ALA A 188 4.12 -2.74 -6.31
C ALA A 188 3.31 -3.61 -7.29
N HIS A 189 3.16 -4.90 -6.94
CA HIS A 189 2.31 -5.89 -7.60
C HIS A 189 2.01 -5.58 -9.09
N PRO A 190 3.05 -5.57 -9.95
CA PRO A 190 3.07 -4.84 -11.21
C PRO A 190 2.28 -5.48 -12.36
N LEU A 191 1.73 -6.70 -12.22
CA LEU A 191 1.25 -7.50 -13.37
C LEU A 191 0.30 -6.73 -14.30
N GLU A 192 -0.68 -6.03 -13.74
CA GLU A 192 -1.67 -5.26 -14.51
C GLU A 192 -1.08 -4.01 -15.17
N VAL A 193 0.02 -3.47 -14.60
CA VAL A 193 0.63 -2.19 -14.97
C VAL A 193 2.06 -2.34 -15.50
N LEU A 194 2.44 -3.53 -15.95
CA LEU A 194 3.79 -3.84 -16.44
C LEU A 194 4.22 -2.96 -17.63
N GLY A 195 3.26 -2.40 -18.37
CA GLY A 195 3.51 -1.46 -19.45
C GLY A 195 4.19 -0.16 -19.00
N LEU A 196 4.07 0.22 -17.73
CA LEU A 196 4.69 1.43 -17.15
C LEU A 196 6.18 1.26 -16.84
N LEU A 197 6.65 0.01 -16.76
CA LEU A 197 7.99 -0.29 -16.27
C LEU A 197 9.11 0.46 -17.01
N PRO A 198 9.12 0.58 -18.36
CA PRO A 198 10.18 1.32 -19.06
C PRO A 198 10.22 2.82 -18.70
N GLU A 199 9.03 3.44 -18.60
CA GLU A 199 8.90 4.87 -18.25
C GLU A 199 9.34 5.11 -16.81
N LEU A 200 8.84 4.31 -15.87
CA LEU A 200 9.18 4.44 -14.45
C LEU A 200 10.66 4.14 -14.19
N ALA A 201 11.23 3.12 -14.83
CA ALA A 201 12.67 2.84 -14.75
C ALA A 201 13.51 4.04 -15.22
N SER A 202 13.09 4.69 -16.31
CA SER A 202 13.76 5.90 -16.82
C SER A 202 13.60 7.10 -15.88
N ALA A 203 12.52 7.12 -15.09
CA ALA A 203 12.21 8.17 -14.12
C ALA A 203 12.85 7.98 -12.74
N GLY A 204 13.65 6.93 -12.55
CA GLY A 204 14.38 6.68 -11.30
C GLY A 204 13.78 5.61 -10.38
N LEU A 205 12.80 4.83 -10.87
CA LEU A 205 12.36 3.59 -10.21
C LEU A 205 13.58 2.70 -9.93
N VAL A 206 13.64 2.09 -8.74
CA VAL A 206 14.79 1.28 -8.31
C VAL A 206 14.48 -0.17 -8.07
N GLY A 207 13.20 -0.50 -7.93
CA GLY A 207 12.76 -1.86 -7.65
C GLY A 207 11.44 -2.21 -8.31
N LEU A 208 11.19 -3.52 -8.32
CA LEU A 208 9.97 -4.13 -8.82
C LEU A 208 9.56 -5.21 -7.83
N GLU A 209 8.32 -5.17 -7.34
CA GLU A 209 7.80 -6.21 -6.48
C GLU A 209 7.56 -7.48 -7.30
N ALA A 210 8.50 -8.42 -7.21
CA ALA A 210 8.48 -9.66 -7.96
C ALA A 210 7.86 -10.80 -7.15
N TYR A 211 7.93 -10.74 -5.82
CA TYR A 211 7.38 -11.76 -4.92
C TYR A 211 6.19 -11.17 -4.17
N TYR A 212 4.98 -11.61 -4.53
CA TYR A 212 3.71 -11.13 -3.99
C TYR A 212 2.76 -12.31 -3.80
N GLY A 213 1.86 -12.23 -2.81
CA GLY A 213 1.05 -13.35 -2.34
C GLY A 213 0.19 -14.04 -3.40
N GLN A 214 -0.29 -13.27 -4.36
CA GLN A 214 -1.20 -13.78 -5.39
C GLN A 214 -0.45 -14.29 -6.63
N TYR A 215 0.88 -14.26 -6.64
CA TYR A 215 1.67 -14.62 -7.81
C TYR A 215 2.09 -16.09 -7.79
N SER A 216 1.94 -16.74 -8.95
CA SER A 216 2.51 -18.05 -9.19
C SER A 216 4.05 -17.97 -9.20
N PRO A 217 4.76 -19.08 -8.94
CA PRO A 217 6.21 -19.12 -9.06
C PRO A 217 6.73 -18.68 -10.44
N GLU A 218 5.98 -18.96 -11.50
CA GLU A 218 6.33 -18.53 -12.86
C GLU A 218 6.19 -17.02 -13.05
N GLN A 219 5.11 -16.42 -12.54
CA GLN A 219 4.92 -14.96 -12.55
C GLN A 219 6.06 -14.28 -11.79
N SER A 220 6.39 -14.76 -10.58
CA SER A 220 7.47 -14.20 -9.78
C SER A 220 8.83 -14.30 -10.47
N GLN A 221 9.15 -15.45 -11.09
CA GLN A 221 10.37 -15.61 -11.88
C GLN A 221 10.41 -14.73 -13.14
N ASN A 222 9.26 -14.50 -13.79
CA ASN A 222 9.18 -13.58 -14.92
C ASN A 222 9.48 -12.14 -14.48
N LEU A 223 8.87 -11.70 -13.38
CA LEU A 223 9.07 -10.38 -12.81
C LEU A 223 10.51 -10.18 -12.32
N ALA A 224 11.11 -11.16 -11.66
CA ALA A 224 12.52 -11.08 -11.25
C ALA A 224 13.47 -10.91 -12.45
N ARG A 225 13.25 -11.65 -13.55
CA ARG A 225 14.00 -11.47 -14.81
C ARG A 225 13.79 -10.10 -15.45
N ARG A 226 12.57 -9.54 -15.35
CA ARG A 226 12.30 -8.16 -15.81
C ARG A 226 13.03 -7.14 -14.94
N ALA A 227 12.99 -7.30 -13.62
CA ALA A 227 13.73 -6.44 -12.70
C ALA A 227 15.22 -6.41 -13.10
N GLU A 228 15.84 -7.57 -13.30
CA GLU A 228 17.22 -7.69 -13.77
C GLU A 228 17.46 -6.97 -15.11
N LYS A 229 16.58 -7.19 -16.11
CA LYS A 229 16.67 -6.54 -17.43
C LYS A 229 16.70 -5.00 -17.34
N TYR A 230 15.97 -4.42 -16.39
CA TYR A 230 15.91 -2.97 -16.19
C TYR A 230 16.89 -2.46 -15.12
N GLY A 231 17.77 -3.32 -14.58
CA GLY A 231 18.71 -2.94 -13.53
C GLY A 231 18.04 -2.65 -12.17
N LEU A 232 16.83 -3.16 -11.96
CA LEU A 232 16.03 -2.96 -10.75
C LEU A 232 16.27 -4.07 -9.71
N ILE A 233 16.01 -3.76 -8.46
CA ILE A 233 16.01 -4.71 -7.35
C ILE A 233 14.65 -5.43 -7.32
N ALA A 234 14.66 -6.76 -7.41
CA ALA A 234 13.46 -7.57 -7.21
C ALA A 234 13.13 -7.63 -5.71
N THR A 235 12.02 -7.01 -5.31
CA THR A 235 11.54 -6.96 -3.92
C THR A 235 10.33 -7.87 -3.71
N GLY A 236 9.83 -7.92 -2.48
CA GLY A 236 8.63 -8.68 -2.16
C GLY A 236 8.12 -8.44 -0.76
N GLY A 237 6.85 -8.75 -0.58
CA GLY A 237 6.16 -8.69 0.70
C GLY A 237 4.80 -9.38 0.63
N SER A 238 4.21 -9.55 1.80
CA SER A 238 2.93 -10.25 1.95
C SER A 238 1.72 -9.40 1.55
N ASP A 239 1.88 -8.07 1.55
CA ASP A 239 0.77 -7.12 1.45
C ASP A 239 -0.26 -7.38 2.58
N PHE A 240 0.26 -7.70 3.77
CA PHE A 240 -0.57 -8.17 4.87
C PHE A 240 -1.45 -7.04 5.43
N HIS A 241 -2.76 -7.27 5.40
CA HIS A 241 -3.78 -6.40 6.00
C HIS A 241 -4.41 -6.99 7.28
N GLY A 242 -4.13 -8.26 7.59
CA GLY A 242 -4.78 -8.97 8.69
C GLY A 242 -6.15 -9.58 8.32
N PRO A 243 -6.69 -10.42 9.21
CA PRO A 243 -7.84 -11.26 8.91
C PRO A 243 -9.12 -10.44 8.70
N GLY A 244 -9.89 -10.80 7.68
CA GLY A 244 -11.22 -10.24 7.42
C GLY A 244 -11.25 -8.87 6.75
N ILE A 245 -10.11 -8.37 6.27
CA ILE A 245 -10.02 -7.13 5.47
C ILE A 245 -9.87 -7.46 3.99
N LEU A 246 -8.75 -8.11 3.64
CA LEU A 246 -8.45 -8.61 2.30
C LEU A 246 -7.91 -10.04 2.42
N GLU A 247 -8.14 -10.85 1.38
CA GLU A 247 -7.54 -12.19 1.29
C GLU A 247 -6.08 -12.05 0.84
N THR A 248 -5.20 -11.80 1.80
CA THR A 248 -3.75 -11.70 1.63
C THR A 248 -3.04 -12.79 2.45
N PRO A 249 -1.84 -13.25 2.06
CA PRO A 249 -1.02 -14.12 2.91
C PRO A 249 -0.81 -13.54 4.30
N ASP A 250 -0.48 -14.39 5.27
CA ASP A 250 -0.09 -13.94 6.61
C ASP A 250 1.28 -13.26 6.58
N LEU A 251 1.55 -12.41 7.57
CA LEU A 251 2.80 -11.67 7.70
C LEU A 251 4.00 -12.63 7.63
N GLY A 252 4.95 -12.34 6.74
CA GLY A 252 6.16 -13.12 6.52
C GLY A 252 5.98 -14.45 5.77
N GLU A 253 4.80 -14.74 5.22
CA GLU A 253 4.59 -15.90 4.33
C GLU A 253 5.19 -15.66 2.94
N VAL A 254 5.06 -14.44 2.43
CA VAL A 254 5.83 -13.96 1.28
C VAL A 254 6.99 -13.16 1.82
N TRP A 255 8.20 -13.52 1.40
CA TRP A 255 9.41 -12.92 1.94
C TRP A 255 10.51 -12.87 0.88
N ILE A 256 11.46 -11.99 1.14
CA ILE A 256 12.72 -11.87 0.40
C ILE A 256 13.90 -12.13 1.35
N PRO A 257 15.05 -12.57 0.84
CA PRO A 257 16.21 -12.80 1.66
C PRO A 257 16.88 -11.44 2.01
N GLU A 258 17.56 -11.39 3.15
CA GLU A 258 18.13 -10.14 3.71
C GLU A 258 19.13 -9.43 2.78
N GLU A 259 19.74 -10.16 1.84
CA GLU A 259 20.62 -9.59 0.81
C GLU A 259 19.90 -8.58 -0.07
N VAL A 260 18.58 -8.72 -0.27
CA VAL A 260 17.79 -7.73 -1.00
C VAL A 260 17.69 -6.43 -0.20
N VAL A 261 17.48 -6.53 1.12
CA VAL A 261 17.49 -5.37 2.03
C VAL A 261 18.87 -4.71 2.03
N ALA A 262 19.94 -5.49 2.11
CA ALA A 262 21.32 -4.98 2.06
C ALA A 262 21.62 -4.23 0.75
N ARG A 263 21.08 -4.69 -0.40
CA ARG A 263 21.18 -3.98 -1.68
C ARG A 263 20.43 -2.65 -1.67
N LEU A 264 19.22 -2.61 -1.11
CA LEU A 264 18.45 -1.37 -0.94
C LEU A 264 19.21 -0.38 -0.05
N GLN A 265 19.77 -0.82 1.07
CA GLN A 265 20.59 0.02 1.96
C GLN A 265 21.84 0.56 1.26
N ALA A 266 22.54 -0.29 0.49
CA ALA A 266 23.71 0.14 -0.28
C ALA A 266 23.34 1.22 -1.31
N LEU A 267 22.20 1.06 -1.98
CA LEU A 267 21.68 2.05 -2.93
C LEU A 267 21.25 3.36 -2.23
N LYS A 268 20.60 3.27 -1.06
CA LYS A 268 20.23 4.45 -0.27
C LYS A 268 21.48 5.24 0.14
N ARG A 269 22.53 4.55 0.59
CA ARG A 269 23.82 5.18 0.96
C ARG A 269 24.54 5.85 -0.22
N SER A 270 24.41 5.34 -1.44
CA SER A 270 25.05 5.96 -2.61
C SER A 270 24.30 7.18 -3.15
N ARG A 271 23.05 7.39 -2.72
CA ARG A 271 22.19 8.53 -3.10
C ARG A 271 22.07 9.61 -2.03
N SER A 272 22.58 9.36 -0.83
CA SER A 272 22.59 10.28 0.31
C SER A 272 23.91 11.03 0.36
#